data_AF-A0A4R4KSR3-F1
#
_entry.id   AF-A0A4R4KSR3-F1
#
_cell.length_a   1.000
_cell.length_b   1.000
_cell.length_c   1.000
_cell.angle_alpha   90.00
_cell.angle_beta   90.00
_cell.angle_gamma   90.00
#
_symmetry.space_group_name_H-M   'P 1'
#
loop_
_entity.id
_entity.type
_entity.pdbx_description
1 polymer ?
#
loop_
_entity_poly.entity_id
_entity_poly.type
_entity_poly.pdbx_seq_one_letter_code
_entity_poly.pdbx_strand_id
1 'polypeptide(L)'
;MSAPRAGEPGAIRARLPYLRLPLAACAVLAVVAVPAAAVLRGPTGAAGVAAGIGLVVVSYLISGLSVAWADAVNPRLIMSVGLVTYATKIVFLGVVLSAVAATGWAGLPDLGVAVIAAVVVWTGAHLTWALRSPLPTHGRSDG
;
A
#
# COMPACT_ATOMS: atom_id res chain seq x y z
N MET A 1 13.58 -25.15 -1.81
CA MET A 1 14.40 -24.16 -2.55
C MET A 1 14.65 -22.99 -1.62
N SER A 2 15.92 -22.69 -1.33
CA SER A 2 16.29 -21.53 -0.52
C SER A 2 15.92 -20.24 -1.26
N ALA A 3 15.40 -19.23 -0.55
CA ALA A 3 15.08 -17.96 -1.16
C ALA A 3 16.34 -17.33 -1.80
N PRO A 4 16.24 -16.67 -2.97
CA PRO A 4 17.37 -16.01 -3.61
C PRO A 4 18.02 -14.99 -2.66
N ARG A 5 19.35 -14.95 -2.64
CA ARG A 5 20.11 -13.98 -1.83
C ARG A 5 20.00 -12.58 -2.42
N ALA A 6 20.24 -11.56 -1.59
CA ALA A 6 20.35 -10.18 -2.06
C ALA A 6 21.39 -10.10 -3.19
N GLY A 7 21.03 -9.45 -4.30
CA GLY A 7 21.81 -9.38 -5.54
C GLY A 7 21.49 -10.44 -6.60
N GLU A 8 20.74 -11.50 -6.29
CA GLU A 8 20.40 -12.55 -7.26
C GLU A 8 19.12 -12.24 -8.07
N PRO A 9 19.05 -12.69 -9.35
CA PRO A 9 17.82 -12.61 -10.15
C PRO A 9 16.64 -13.28 -9.43
N GLY A 10 15.56 -12.54 -9.21
CA GLY A 10 14.34 -13.06 -8.57
C GLY A 10 14.20 -12.78 -7.07
N ALA A 11 15.20 -12.18 -6.42
CA ALA A 11 15.12 -11.78 -5.01
C ALA A 11 13.90 -10.89 -4.71
N ILE A 12 13.59 -9.93 -5.58
CA ILE A 12 12.40 -9.06 -5.46
C ILE A 12 11.11 -9.89 -5.54
N ARG A 13 10.98 -10.79 -6.52
CA ARG A 13 9.76 -11.59 -6.72
C ARG A 13 9.47 -12.49 -5.53
N ALA A 14 10.50 -13.03 -4.88
CA ALA A 14 10.36 -13.83 -3.67
C ALA A 14 9.81 -13.02 -2.47
N ARG A 15 9.96 -11.69 -2.49
CA ARG A 15 9.49 -10.78 -1.44
C ARG A 15 8.09 -10.21 -1.68
N LEU A 16 7.55 -10.23 -2.90
CA LEU A 16 6.22 -9.66 -3.21
C LEU A 16 4.97 -10.44 -2.71
N PRO A 17 5.00 -11.72 -2.27
CA PRO A 17 3.77 -12.44 -1.90
C PRO A 17 2.91 -11.77 -0.83
N TYR A 18 3.50 -10.96 0.07
CA TYR A 18 2.76 -10.22 1.10
C TYR A 18 1.77 -9.19 0.51
N LEU A 19 1.98 -8.73 -0.72
CA LEU A 19 1.12 -7.74 -1.38
C LEU A 19 -0.23 -8.32 -1.82
N ARG A 20 -0.35 -9.64 -1.95
CA ARG A 20 -1.57 -10.28 -2.46
C ARG A 20 -2.79 -10.00 -1.58
N LEU A 21 -2.63 -10.13 -0.26
CA LEU A 21 -3.71 -9.94 0.69
C LEU A 21 -4.20 -8.46 0.77
N PRO A 22 -3.32 -7.45 0.91
CA PRO A 22 -3.74 -6.06 0.88
C PRO A 22 -4.37 -5.64 -0.45
N LEU A 23 -3.83 -6.10 -1.59
CA LEU A 23 -4.43 -5.81 -2.90
C LEU A 23 -5.82 -6.42 -3.03
N ALA A 24 -6.00 -7.67 -2.61
CA ALA A 24 -7.31 -8.31 -2.60
C ALA A 24 -8.30 -7.56 -1.68
N ALA A 25 -7.85 -7.13 -0.50
CA ALA A 25 -8.68 -6.36 0.43
C ALA A 25 -9.11 -5.00 -0.15
N CYS A 26 -8.19 -4.28 -0.81
CA CYS A 26 -8.53 -3.03 -1.51
C CYS A 26 -9.43 -3.26 -2.73
N ALA A 27 -9.28 -4.36 -3.46
CA ALA A 27 -10.16 -4.72 -4.56
C ALA A 27 -11.59 -4.99 -4.07
N VAL A 28 -11.74 -5.74 -2.97
CA VAL A 28 -13.05 -5.96 -2.32
C VAL A 28 -13.65 -4.63 -1.86
N LEU A 29 -12.84 -3.77 -1.24
CA LEU A 29 -13.29 -2.43 -0.85
C LEU A 29 -13.79 -1.63 -2.05
N ALA A 30 -13.05 -1.62 -3.17
CA ALA A 30 -13.44 -0.90 -4.38
C ALA A 30 -14.76 -1.43 -4.98
N VAL A 31 -14.91 -2.75 -5.06
CA VAL A 31 -16.11 -3.42 -5.59
C VAL A 31 -17.36 -3.07 -4.77
N VAL A 32 -17.23 -2.83 -3.47
CA VAL A 32 -18.38 -2.48 -2.62
C VAL A 32 -18.59 -0.97 -2.51
N ALA A 33 -17.53 -0.21 -2.25
CA ALA A 33 -17.61 1.21 -1.93
C ALA A 33 -17.93 2.08 -3.15
N VAL A 34 -17.43 1.73 -4.34
CA VAL A 34 -17.68 2.52 -5.56
C VAL A 34 -19.15 2.43 -5.98
N PRO A 35 -19.78 1.24 -6.09
CA PRO A 35 -21.21 1.14 -6.37
C PRO A 35 -22.09 1.77 -5.29
N ALA A 36 -21.75 1.57 -4.01
CA ALA A 36 -22.48 2.20 -2.92
C ALA A 36 -22.45 3.74 -3.03
N ALA A 37 -21.29 4.31 -3.36
CA ALA A 37 -21.16 5.75 -3.59
C ALA A 37 -21.93 6.21 -4.84
N ALA A 38 -21.96 5.43 -5.92
CA ALA A 38 -22.72 5.74 -7.13
C ALA A 38 -24.22 5.84 -6.83
N VAL A 39 -24.75 4.90 -6.04
CA VAL A 39 -26.17 4.86 -5.67
C VAL A 39 -26.54 5.98 -4.69
N LEU A 40 -25.70 6.22 -3.67
CA LEU A 40 -26.02 7.15 -2.59
C LEU A 40 -25.69 8.63 -2.89
N ARG A 41 -24.64 8.87 -3.68
CA ARG A 41 -24.06 10.21 -3.90
C ARG A 41 -23.88 10.54 -5.38
N GLY A 42 -24.28 9.64 -6.28
CA GLY A 42 -24.16 9.83 -7.72
C GLY A 42 -22.75 9.61 -8.28
N PRO A 43 -22.56 9.89 -9.58
CA PRO A 43 -21.34 9.54 -10.31
C PRO A 43 -20.10 10.27 -9.80
N THR A 44 -20.25 11.53 -9.37
CA THR A 44 -19.14 12.32 -8.83
C THR A 44 -18.59 11.73 -7.54
N GLY A 45 -19.46 11.25 -6.64
CA GLY A 45 -19.03 10.62 -5.40
C GLY A 45 -18.38 9.25 -5.64
N ALA A 46 -18.91 8.48 -6.60
CA ALA A 46 -18.25 7.24 -7.05
C ALA A 46 -16.85 7.49 -7.62
N ALA A 47 -16.68 8.53 -8.44
CA ALA A 47 -15.38 8.92 -8.96
C ALA A 47 -14.42 9.34 -7.85
N GLY A 48 -14.89 10.10 -6.86
CA GLY A 48 -14.11 10.45 -5.66
C GLY A 48 -13.62 9.22 -4.90
N VAL A 49 -14.50 8.26 -4.63
CA VAL A 49 -14.15 7.01 -3.94
C VAL A 49 -13.15 6.18 -4.75
N ALA A 50 -13.40 5.99 -6.05
CA ALA A 50 -12.51 5.23 -6.91
C ALA A 50 -11.11 5.85 -6.99
N ALA A 51 -11.04 7.19 -7.12
CA ALA A 51 -9.78 7.93 -7.13
C ALA A 51 -9.03 7.80 -5.80
N GLY A 52 -9.72 7.91 -4.65
CA GLY A 52 -9.11 7.77 -3.33
C GLY A 52 -8.51 6.38 -3.09
N ILE A 53 -9.26 5.31 -3.42
CA ILE A 53 -8.77 3.94 -3.31
C ILE A 53 -7.58 3.71 -4.24
N GLY A 54 -7.69 4.13 -5.51
CA GLY A 54 -6.63 3.99 -6.51
C GLY A 54 -5.34 4.71 -6.10
N LEU A 55 -5.46 5.92 -5.58
CA LEU A 55 -4.34 6.72 -5.09
C LEU A 55 -3.56 5.97 -3.98
N VAL A 56 -4.29 5.38 -3.03
CA VAL A 56 -3.68 4.62 -1.94
C VAL A 56 -3.00 3.36 -2.48
N VAL A 57 -3.66 2.59 -3.34
CA VAL A 57 -3.08 1.36 -3.92
C VAL A 57 -1.78 1.68 -4.65
N VAL A 58 -1.77 2.69 -5.54
CA VAL A 58 -0.57 3.09 -6.28
C VAL A 58 0.55 3.53 -5.33
N SER A 59 0.22 4.37 -4.35
CA SER A 59 1.19 4.86 -3.37
C SER A 59 1.86 3.73 -2.57
N TYR A 60 1.06 2.77 -2.09
CA TYR A 60 1.57 1.63 -1.32
C TYR A 60 2.33 0.63 -2.18
N LEU A 61 1.94 0.43 -3.44
CA LEU A 61 2.67 -0.42 -4.38
C LEU A 61 4.07 0.14 -4.66
N ILE A 62 4.18 1.44 -4.98
CA ILE A 62 5.47 2.10 -5.18
C ILE A 62 6.32 1.94 -3.91
N SER A 63 5.72 2.21 -2.75
CA SER A 63 6.41 2.09 -1.46
C SER A 63 6.95 0.68 -1.20
N GLY A 64 6.11 -0.35 -1.39
CA GLY A 64 6.49 -1.74 -1.18
C GLY A 64 7.54 -2.22 -2.17
N LEU A 65 7.49 -1.74 -3.42
CA LEU A 65 8.47 -2.06 -4.44
C LEU A 65 9.82 -1.41 -4.15
N SER A 66 9.83 -0.14 -3.70
CA SER A 66 11.06 0.55 -3.28
C SER A 66 11.75 -0.17 -2.13
N VAL A 67 10.99 -0.61 -1.12
CA VAL A 67 11.53 -1.36 0.02
C VAL A 67 12.02 -2.75 -0.41
N ALA A 68 11.25 -3.48 -1.21
CA ALA A 68 11.66 -4.80 -1.70
C ALA A 68 12.91 -4.74 -2.59
N TRP A 69 13.04 -3.69 -3.40
CA TRP A 69 14.24 -3.42 -4.18
C TRP A 69 15.43 -3.09 -3.27
N ALA A 70 15.25 -2.26 -2.26
CA ALA A 70 16.33 -1.91 -1.32
C ALA A 70 16.82 -3.13 -0.54
N ASP A 71 15.90 -3.97 -0.05
CA ASP A 71 16.25 -5.25 0.60
C ASP A 71 16.97 -6.21 -0.35
N ALA A 72 16.57 -6.25 -1.62
CA ALA A 72 17.24 -7.06 -2.64
C ALA A 72 18.65 -6.56 -3.00
N VAL A 73 18.96 -5.26 -2.84
CA VAL A 73 20.27 -4.69 -3.16
C VAL A 73 21.20 -4.69 -1.95
N ASN A 74 20.77 -4.10 -0.83
CA ASN A 74 21.56 -4.04 0.39
C ASN A 74 20.64 -3.89 1.62
N PRO A 75 20.54 -4.91 2.49
CA PRO A 75 19.67 -4.88 3.67
C PRO A 75 19.94 -3.72 4.63
N ARG A 76 21.15 -3.13 4.63
CA ARG A 76 21.46 -1.96 5.46
C ARG A 76 20.72 -0.69 5.03
N LEU A 77 20.22 -0.64 3.79
CA LEU A 77 19.48 0.50 3.25
C LEU A 77 17.99 0.48 3.60
N ILE A 78 17.45 -0.63 4.13
CA ILE A 78 16.00 -0.81 4.35
C ILE A 78 15.43 0.29 5.23
N MET A 79 16.11 0.66 6.32
CA MET A 79 15.59 1.65 7.25
C MET A 79 15.58 3.06 6.63
N SER A 80 16.65 3.43 5.92
CA SER A 80 16.75 4.72 5.23
C SER A 80 15.71 4.82 4.10
N VAL A 81 15.58 3.76 3.29
CA VAL A 81 14.60 3.71 2.20
C VAL A 81 13.18 3.73 2.74
N GLY A 82 12.90 3.02 3.84
CA GLY A 82 11.62 3.07 4.53
C GLY A 82 11.24 4.48 4.96
N LEU A 83 12.17 5.21 5.58
CA LEU A 83 11.94 6.58 6.03
C LEU A 83 11.72 7.55 4.85
N VAL A 84 12.55 7.47 3.81
CA VAL A 84 12.39 8.29 2.59
C VAL A 84 11.06 7.99 1.92
N THR A 85 10.70 6.73 1.78
CA THR A 85 9.41 6.29 1.20
C THR A 85 8.24 6.87 1.98
N TYR A 86 8.30 6.86 3.31
CA TYR A 86 7.26 7.43 4.16
C TYR A 86 7.14 8.95 3.98
N ALA A 87 8.25 9.68 3.99
CA ALA A 87 8.28 11.11 3.76
C ALA A 87 7.72 11.47 2.37
N THR A 88 8.21 10.80 1.33
CA THR A 88 7.72 10.97 -0.05
C THR A 88 6.22 10.73 -0.15
N LYS A 89 5.70 9.71 0.53
CA LYS A 89 4.28 9.38 0.51
C LYS A 89 3.41 10.45 1.17
N ILE A 90 3.82 10.99 2.32
CA ILE A 90 3.09 12.09 2.98
C ILE A 90 3.05 13.32 2.08
N VAL A 91 4.21 13.69 1.51
CA VAL A 91 4.31 14.84 0.60
C VAL A 91 3.44 14.62 -0.63
N PHE A 92 3.52 13.44 -1.24
CA PHE A 92 2.73 13.08 -2.41
C PHE A 92 1.23 13.17 -2.15
N LEU A 93 0.74 12.58 -1.05
CA LEU A 93 -0.68 12.68 -0.65
C LEU A 93 -1.09 14.13 -0.42
N GLY A 94 -0.28 14.92 0.28
CA GLY A 94 -0.56 16.33 0.54
C GLY A 94 -0.65 17.16 -0.74
N VAL A 95 0.28 16.95 -1.68
CA VAL A 95 0.30 17.64 -2.98
C VAL A 95 -0.91 17.25 -3.82
N VAL A 96 -1.23 15.97 -3.93
CA VAL A 96 -2.38 15.50 -4.70
C VAL A 96 -3.68 16.04 -4.13
N LEU A 97 -3.88 15.96 -2.81
CA LEU A 97 -5.09 16.50 -2.16
C LEU A 97 -5.19 18.01 -2.34
N SER A 98 -4.09 18.75 -2.20
CA SER A 98 -4.06 20.20 -2.41
C SER A 98 -4.39 20.57 -3.86
N ALA A 99 -3.84 19.85 -4.82
CA ALA A 99 -4.11 20.08 -6.24
C ALA A 99 -5.57 19.82 -6.58
N VAL A 100 -6.16 18.74 -6.07
CA VAL A 100 -7.59 18.45 -6.27
C VAL A 100 -8.45 19.50 -5.56
N ALA A 101 -8.09 19.92 -4.35
CA ALA A 101 -8.82 20.96 -3.63
C ALA A 101 -8.86 22.29 -4.39
N ALA A 102 -7.77 22.67 -5.06
CA ALA A 102 -7.71 23.87 -5.88
C ALA A 102 -8.69 23.86 -7.07
N THR A 103 -9.17 22.69 -7.50
CA THR A 103 -10.16 22.58 -8.59
C THR A 103 -11.60 22.83 -8.16
N GLY A 104 -11.88 22.86 -6.84
CA GLY A 104 -13.25 22.94 -6.31
C GLY A 104 -14.09 21.69 -6.59
N TRP A 105 -13.47 20.56 -6.92
CA TRP A 105 -14.19 19.35 -7.30
C TRP A 105 -15.06 18.80 -6.16
N ALA A 106 -16.36 18.63 -6.43
CA ALA A 106 -17.34 18.17 -5.45
C ALA A 106 -17.08 16.74 -4.91
N GLY A 107 -16.28 15.93 -5.61
CA GLY A 107 -15.88 14.59 -5.16
C GLY A 107 -14.76 14.55 -4.11
N LEU A 108 -14.18 15.70 -3.76
CA LEU A 108 -13.05 15.79 -2.83
C LEU A 108 -13.34 15.19 -1.43
N PRO A 109 -14.50 15.41 -0.78
CA PRO A 109 -14.77 14.80 0.53
C PRO A 109 -14.81 13.27 0.45
N ASP A 110 -15.43 12.74 -0.61
CA ASP A 110 -15.54 11.30 -0.83
C ASP A 110 -14.19 10.66 -1.12
N LEU A 111 -13.32 11.37 -1.85
CA LEU A 111 -11.93 10.98 -2.04
C LEU A 111 -11.18 10.91 -0.72
N GLY A 112 -11.30 11.94 0.14
CA GLY A 112 -10.64 11.97 1.44
C GLY A 112 -11.05 10.80 2.35
N VAL A 113 -12.35 10.53 2.44
CA VAL A 113 -12.89 9.38 3.21
C VAL A 113 -12.39 8.06 2.64
N ALA A 114 -12.39 7.92 1.31
CA ALA A 114 -11.91 6.70 0.65
C ALA A 114 -10.41 6.46 0.85
N VAL A 115 -9.58 7.52 0.86
CA VAL A 115 -8.15 7.42 1.20
C VAL A 115 -7.98 6.87 2.61
N ILE A 116 -8.70 7.41 3.60
CA ILE A 116 -8.62 6.94 4.99
C ILE A 116 -9.04 5.47 5.08
N ALA A 117 -10.19 5.11 4.51
CA ALA A 117 -10.70 3.75 4.53
C ALA A 117 -9.72 2.76 3.88
N ALA A 118 -9.17 3.11 2.71
CA ALA A 118 -8.21 2.27 2.00
C ALA A 118 -6.89 2.10 2.78
N VAL A 119 -6.39 3.16 3.43
CA VAL A 119 -5.20 3.08 4.31
C VAL A 119 -5.44 2.12 5.47
N VAL A 120 -6.60 2.20 6.12
CA VAL A 120 -6.97 1.32 7.24
C VAL A 120 -7.07 -0.13 6.77
N VAL A 121 -7.78 -0.38 5.67
CA VAL A 121 -7.95 -1.72 5.08
C VAL A 121 -6.60 -2.31 4.68
N TRP A 122 -5.76 -1.55 3.99
CA TRP A 122 -4.43 -2.00 3.61
C TRP A 122 -3.59 -2.35 4.84
N THR A 123 -3.58 -1.45 5.84
CA THR A 123 -2.75 -1.62 7.04
C THR A 123 -3.21 -2.83 7.86
N GLY A 124 -4.52 -3.03 8.02
CA GLY A 124 -5.08 -4.20 8.68
C GLY A 124 -4.76 -5.50 7.93
N ALA A 125 -4.90 -5.52 6.59
CA ALA A 125 -4.54 -6.67 5.77
C ALA A 125 -3.04 -6.99 5.87
N HIS A 126 -2.19 -5.96 5.86
CA HIS A 126 -0.74 -6.15 5.98
C HIS A 126 -0.35 -6.66 7.37
N LEU A 127 -0.96 -6.11 8.43
CA LEU A 127 -0.73 -6.53 9.81
C LEU A 127 -1.21 -7.96 10.04
N THR A 128 -2.38 -8.33 9.54
CA THR A 128 -2.90 -9.71 9.66
C THR A 128 -2.00 -10.71 8.94
N TRP A 129 -1.43 -10.35 7.78
CA TRP A 129 -0.43 -11.19 7.14
C TRP A 129 0.85 -11.32 7.98
N ALA A 130 1.36 -10.21 8.52
CA ALA A 130 2.56 -10.19 9.34
C ALA A 130 2.41 -11.04 10.60
N LEU A 131 1.27 -10.94 11.28
CA LEU A 131 0.95 -11.71 12.49
C LEU A 131 0.75 -13.21 12.23
N ARG A 132 0.33 -13.60 11.01
CA ARG A 132 0.16 -14.99 10.60
C ARG A 132 1.44 -15.63 10.05
N SER A 133 2.47 -14.83 9.81
CA SER A 133 3.74 -15.32 9.28
C SER A 133 4.60 -15.87 10.43
N PRO A 134 5.07 -17.13 10.38
CA PRO A 134 5.93 -17.69 11.42
C PRO A 134 7.19 -16.84 11.60
N LEU A 135 7.48 -16.41 12.83
CA LEU A 135 8.75 -15.75 13.16
C LEU A 135 9.91 -16.70 12.82
N PRO A 136 11.02 -16.20 12.24
CA PRO A 136 12.22 -17.01 12.08
C PRO A 136 12.70 -17.41 13.48
N THR A 137 12.46 -18.65 13.88
CA THR A 137 13.15 -19.24 15.02
C THR A 137 14.61 -19.36 14.60
N HIS A 138 15.44 -18.41 15.03
CA HIS A 138 16.88 -18.61 14.99
C HIS A 138 17.14 -19.88 15.79
N GLY A 139 17.54 -20.96 15.12
CA GLY A 139 18.08 -22.13 15.79
C GLY A 139 19.22 -21.62 16.64
N ARG A 140 19.06 -21.70 17.96
CA ARG A 140 20.14 -21.56 18.91
C ARG A 140 21.18 -22.58 18.46
N SER A 141 22.35 -22.11 17.99
CA SER A 141 23.47 -22.99 17.75
C SER A 141 23.93 -23.51 19.10
N ASP A 142 23.34 -24.62 19.53
CA ASP A 142 23.81 -25.39 20.68
C ASP A 142 24.96 -26.27 20.19
N GLY A 143 26.18 -26.02 20.70
CA GLY A 143 27.36 -26.87 20.52
C GLY A 143 28.60 -26.13 20.03
#